data_AF-A0A0P9E1L4-F1
#
_entry.id   AF-A0A0P9E1L4-F1
#
_cell.length_a   1.000
_cell.length_b   1.000
_cell.length_c   1.000
_cell.angle_alpha   90.00
_cell.angle_beta   90.00
_cell.angle_gamma   90.00
#
_symmetry.space_group_name_H-M   'P 1'
#
loop_
_entity.id
_entity.type
_entity.pdbx_description
1 polymer ?
#
loop_
_entity_poly.entity_id
_entity_poly.type
_entity_poly.pdbx_seq_one_letter_code
_entity_poly.pdbx_strand_id
1 'polypeptide(L)'
;MPDQSVPGQERYWIGVVSASHVSRGVQGGFAQLCHGKSAPLRRMRPGDWLIYYSPRTDMKEGEPLQAFTAIGRVADDRVYEYRMSDSFVPFRRDIRYFPCSEVKIAPLLDRLSFTRGNRHWGYKLRSGHFEIAREDFLTIAGAMLGEAGTLHLKQACGSGSGA
;
A
#
# COMPACT_ATOMS: atom_id res chain seq x y z
N MET A 1 -15.77 -20.69 -3.87
CA MET A 1 -14.74 -20.79 -2.80
C MET A 1 -14.99 -19.65 -1.82
N PRO A 2 -15.39 -19.90 -0.57
CA PRO A 2 -15.57 -18.82 0.40
C PRO A 2 -14.20 -18.25 0.81
N ASP A 3 -14.14 -16.92 0.90
CA ASP A 3 -13.01 -16.11 1.39
C ASP A 3 -12.74 -16.48 2.87
N GLN A 4 -11.67 -17.23 3.13
CA GLN A 4 -11.24 -17.61 4.47
C GLN A 4 -10.49 -16.46 5.18
N SER A 5 -11.07 -15.26 5.21
CA SER A 5 -10.57 -14.19 6.08
C SER A 5 -11.13 -14.38 7.49
N VAL A 6 -10.25 -14.67 8.45
CA VAL A 6 -10.59 -14.66 9.88
C VAL A 6 -10.87 -13.20 10.28
N PRO A 7 -12.05 -12.87 10.85
CA PRO A 7 -12.31 -11.54 11.39
C PRO A 7 -11.26 -11.19 12.45
N GLY A 8 -10.52 -10.11 12.25
CA GLY A 8 -9.44 -9.66 13.15
C GLY A 8 -8.01 -9.83 12.62
N GLN A 9 -7.81 -10.42 11.43
CA GLN A 9 -6.48 -10.48 10.81
C GLN A 9 -6.32 -9.38 9.74
N GLU A 10 -5.54 -8.36 10.07
CA GLU A 10 -5.17 -7.29 9.13
C GLU A 10 -4.49 -7.88 7.89
N ARG A 11 -4.95 -7.47 6.70
CA ARG A 11 -4.24 -7.78 5.44
C ARG A 11 -3.31 -6.63 5.06
N TYR A 12 -2.26 -6.96 4.32
CA TYR A 12 -1.21 -6.02 3.94
C TYR A 12 -1.08 -5.97 2.43
N TRP A 13 -1.20 -4.77 1.87
CA TRP A 13 -1.31 -4.56 0.44
C TRP A 13 -0.18 -3.68 -0.09
N ILE A 14 0.29 -3.99 -1.29
CA ILE A 14 1.13 -3.10 -2.11
C ILE A 14 0.29 -2.51 -3.23
N GLY A 15 0.25 -1.19 -3.33
CA GLY A 15 -0.25 -0.45 -4.49
C GLY A 15 0.91 0.07 -5.35
N VAL A 16 0.88 -0.17 -6.66
CA VAL A 16 1.93 0.27 -7.59
C VAL A 16 1.45 1.50 -8.36
N VAL A 17 1.97 2.67 -8.00
CA VAL A 17 1.51 3.98 -8.51
C VAL A 17 2.69 4.96 -8.59
N SER A 18 2.72 5.86 -9.57
CA SER A 18 3.75 6.90 -9.66
C SER A 18 3.78 7.80 -8.43
N ALA A 19 4.96 8.27 -8.03
CA ALA A 19 5.10 9.06 -6.80
C ALA A 19 4.25 10.34 -6.81
N SER A 20 4.12 11.00 -7.96
CA SER A 20 3.28 12.20 -8.12
C SER A 20 1.80 11.92 -7.84
N HIS A 21 1.29 10.75 -8.24
CA HIS A 21 -0.09 10.33 -7.95
C HIS A 21 -0.26 9.88 -6.50
N VAL A 22 0.73 9.19 -5.93
CA VAL A 22 0.72 8.86 -4.50
C VAL A 22 0.65 10.12 -3.66
N SER A 23 1.46 11.14 -3.97
CA SER A 23 1.45 12.42 -3.24
C SER A 23 0.07 13.09 -3.23
N ARG A 24 -0.64 13.09 -4.37
CA ARG A 24 -2.03 13.59 -4.43
C ARG A 24 -2.98 12.80 -3.55
N GLY A 25 -2.85 11.47 -3.55
CA GLY A 25 -3.63 10.59 -2.68
C GLY A 25 -3.36 10.83 -1.19
N VAL A 26 -2.09 11.03 -0.82
CA VAL A 26 -1.67 11.35 0.56
C VAL A 26 -2.24 12.69 1.01
N GLN A 27 -2.10 13.74 0.20
CA GLN A 27 -2.65 15.07 0.50
C GLN A 27 -4.18 15.06 0.65
N GLY A 28 -4.86 14.22 -0.13
CA GLY A 28 -6.32 14.09 -0.07
C GLY A 28 -6.85 13.01 0.88
N GLY A 29 -5.98 12.23 1.54
CA GLY A 29 -6.39 11.15 2.44
C GLY A 29 -7.08 9.96 1.76
N PHE A 30 -6.77 9.68 0.48
CA PHE A 30 -7.42 8.60 -0.27
C PHE A 30 -6.44 7.70 -1.04
N ALA A 31 -6.88 6.48 -1.33
CA ALA A 31 -6.28 5.58 -2.30
C ALA A 31 -7.08 5.58 -3.61
N GLN A 32 -6.36 5.68 -4.73
CA GLN A 32 -6.88 5.47 -6.08
C GLN A 32 -5.90 4.57 -6.84
N LEU A 33 -6.34 3.36 -7.19
CA LEU A 33 -5.46 2.31 -7.75
C LEU A 33 -5.92 1.89 -9.16
N CYS A 34 -5.00 1.30 -9.92
CA CYS A 34 -5.27 0.65 -11.21
C CYS A 34 -6.13 1.50 -12.18
N HIS A 35 -5.74 2.76 -12.41
CA HIS A 35 -6.48 3.72 -13.24
C HIS A 35 -7.89 4.06 -12.74
N GLY A 36 -8.12 3.96 -11.43
CA GLY A 36 -9.40 4.29 -10.80
C GLY A 36 -10.41 3.13 -10.78
N LYS A 37 -9.96 1.89 -10.98
CA LYS A 37 -10.83 0.71 -10.90
C LYS A 37 -11.25 0.42 -9.45
N SER A 38 -12.49 -0.02 -9.26
CA SER A 38 -13.03 -0.36 -7.94
C SER A 38 -12.53 -1.72 -7.40
N ALA A 39 -12.26 -2.70 -8.27
CA ALA A 39 -11.95 -4.06 -7.85
C ALA A 39 -10.75 -4.19 -6.87
N PRO A 40 -9.62 -3.50 -7.07
CA PRO A 40 -8.53 -3.47 -6.09
C PRO A 40 -8.95 -2.88 -4.74
N LEU A 41 -9.70 -1.77 -4.76
CA LEU A 41 -10.14 -1.06 -3.56
C LEU A 41 -11.13 -1.88 -2.73
N ARG A 42 -12.00 -2.67 -3.39
CA ARG A 42 -12.98 -3.54 -2.74
C ARG A 42 -12.36 -4.77 -2.06
N ARG A 43 -11.13 -5.13 -2.40
CA ARG A 43 -10.41 -6.25 -1.75
C ARG A 43 -9.86 -5.88 -0.38
N MET A 44 -9.60 -4.59 -0.17
CA MET A 44 -9.15 -4.08 1.12
C MET A 44 -10.34 -3.94 2.07
N ARG A 45 -10.08 -4.06 3.37
CA ARG A 45 -11.06 -3.91 4.45
C ARG A 45 -10.59 -2.86 5.46
N PRO A 46 -11.48 -2.26 6.27
CA PRO A 46 -11.08 -1.35 7.34
C PRO A 46 -10.07 -2.03 8.24
N GLY A 47 -9.02 -1.29 8.60
CA GLY A 47 -7.92 -1.82 9.39
C GLY A 47 -6.80 -2.49 8.58
N ASP A 48 -7.02 -2.83 7.31
CA ASP A 48 -5.95 -3.29 6.42
C ASP A 48 -4.91 -2.19 6.18
N TRP A 49 -3.70 -2.61 5.84
CA TRP A 49 -2.58 -1.73 5.55
C TRP A 49 -2.30 -1.64 4.06
N LEU A 50 -1.97 -0.43 3.60
CA LEU A 50 -1.55 -0.15 2.23
C LEU A 50 -0.19 0.53 2.24
N ILE A 51 0.78 -0.05 1.53
CA ILE A 51 2.05 0.59 1.20
C ILE A 51 2.06 0.86 -0.31
N TYR A 52 2.47 2.07 -0.68
CA TYR A 52 2.70 2.44 -2.06
C TYR A 52 4.13 2.15 -2.49
N TYR A 53 4.27 1.43 -3.60
CA TYR A 53 5.51 1.32 -4.34
C TYR A 53 5.43 2.16 -5.63
N SER A 54 6.40 3.04 -5.81
CA SER A 54 6.51 3.92 -6.96
C SER A 54 7.68 3.50 -7.85
N PRO A 55 7.40 2.91 -9.02
CA PRO A 55 8.46 2.53 -9.96
C PRO A 55 9.12 3.77 -10.59
N ARG A 56 8.36 4.86 -10.75
CA ARG A 56 8.78 6.14 -11.35
C ARG A 56 8.20 7.32 -10.59
N THR A 57 8.81 8.49 -10.76
CA THR A 57 8.31 9.75 -10.17
C THR A 57 6.98 10.18 -10.77
N ASP A 58 6.81 10.01 -12.09
CA ASP A 58 5.61 10.34 -12.86
C ASP A 58 5.23 9.23 -13.86
N MET A 59 4.00 9.26 -14.39
CA MET A 59 3.44 8.21 -15.26
C MET A 59 4.04 8.17 -16.67
N LYS A 60 4.32 9.33 -17.29
CA LYS A 60 4.76 9.40 -18.69
C LYS A 60 6.27 9.62 -18.83
N GLU A 61 6.80 10.60 -18.12
CA GLU A 61 8.19 11.07 -18.26
C GLU A 61 8.96 11.02 -16.95
N GLY A 62 8.45 10.30 -15.95
CA GLY A 62 9.10 10.20 -14.65
C GLY A 62 10.37 9.38 -14.68
N GLU A 63 11.42 9.87 -14.02
CA GLU A 63 12.63 9.11 -13.77
C GLU A 63 12.35 7.85 -12.94
N PRO A 64 13.14 6.78 -13.12
CA PRO A 64 13.08 5.60 -12.26
C PRO A 64 13.27 5.97 -10.79
N LEU A 65 12.28 5.62 -9.96
CA LEU A 65 12.32 5.89 -8.52
C LEU A 65 12.55 4.61 -7.72
N GLN A 66 11.80 3.56 -8.06
CA GLN A 66 11.84 2.22 -7.44
C GLN A 66 11.88 2.25 -5.91
N ALA A 67 10.89 2.94 -5.32
CA ALA A 67 10.84 3.19 -3.90
C ALA A 67 9.46 2.95 -3.31
N PHE A 68 9.41 2.62 -2.02
CA PHE A 68 8.21 2.73 -1.21
C PHE A 68 8.05 4.18 -0.75
N THR A 69 6.89 4.78 -1.03
CA THR A 69 6.71 6.24 -0.98
C THR A 69 5.63 6.71 -0.01
N ALA A 70 4.69 5.84 0.35
CA ALA A 70 3.68 6.13 1.37
C ALA A 70 3.21 4.86 2.06
N ILE A 71 2.76 5.00 3.30
CA ILE A 71 2.17 3.94 4.10
C ILE A 71 0.94 4.49 4.83
N GLY A 72 -0.13 3.70 4.84
CA GLY A 72 -1.40 4.08 5.43
C GLY A 72 -2.26 2.90 5.80
N ARG A 73 -3.31 3.18 6.58
CA ARG A 73 -4.31 2.20 7.02
C ARG A 73 -5.68 2.57 6.45
N VAL A 74 -6.40 1.57 5.98
CA VAL A 74 -7.74 1.74 5.41
C VAL A 74 -8.68 2.25 6.50
N ALA A 75 -9.31 3.40 6.24
CA ALA A 75 -10.06 4.14 7.25
C ALA A 75 -11.45 3.53 7.51
N ASP A 76 -12.14 3.13 6.45
CA ASP A 76 -13.52 2.67 6.49
C ASP A 76 -13.83 1.64 5.38
N ASP A 77 -15.09 1.21 5.31
CA ASP A 77 -15.60 0.24 4.33
C ASP A 77 -15.95 0.85 2.97
N ARG A 78 -15.84 2.17 2.81
CA ARG A 78 -16.48 2.89 1.72
C ARG A 78 -15.54 3.00 0.53
N VAL A 79 -15.96 2.41 -0.59
CA VAL A 79 -15.41 2.71 -1.91
C VAL A 79 -16.40 3.60 -2.63
N TYR A 80 -15.99 4.81 -3.00
CA TYR A 80 -16.87 5.81 -3.58
C TYR A 80 -16.33 6.35 -4.91
N GLU A 81 -17.23 6.83 -5.75
CA GLU A 81 -16.89 7.51 -6.99
C GLU A 81 -16.50 8.96 -6.71
N TYR A 82 -15.46 9.44 -7.39
CA TYR A 82 -15.04 10.83 -7.32
C TYR A 82 -14.93 11.39 -8.74
N ARG A 83 -15.94 12.18 -9.16
CA ARG A 83 -15.96 12.78 -10.50
C ARG A 83 -14.85 13.84 -10.59
N MET A 84 -13.80 13.54 -11.37
CA MET A 84 -12.74 14.50 -11.68
C MET A 84 -13.07 15.30 -12.96
N SER A 85 -13.77 14.69 -13.90
CA SER A 85 -14.34 15.33 -15.09
C SER A 85 -15.58 14.56 -15.57
N ASP A 86 -16.30 15.10 -16.54
CA ASP A 86 -17.46 14.41 -17.14
C ASP A 86 -17.11 13.06 -17.77
N SER A 87 -15.86 12.87 -18.18
CA SER A 87 -15.35 11.65 -18.80
C SER A 87 -14.51 10.77 -17.86
N PHE A 88 -14.23 11.21 -16.62
CA PHE A 88 -13.38 10.47 -15.69
C PHE A 88 -13.91 10.50 -14.26
N VAL A 89 -14.48 9.36 -13.85
CA VAL A 89 -15.01 9.12 -12.51
C VAL A 89 -14.27 7.93 -11.88
N PRO A 90 -13.08 8.15 -11.30
CA PRO A 90 -12.36 7.10 -10.59
C PRO A 90 -13.07 6.71 -9.28
N PHE A 91 -12.83 5.47 -8.86
CA PHE A 91 -13.13 5.04 -7.51
C PHE A 91 -12.01 5.40 -6.54
N ARG A 92 -12.39 5.81 -5.34
CA ARG A 92 -11.51 6.15 -4.21
C ARG A 92 -11.94 5.43 -2.95
N ARG A 93 -11.01 5.32 -2.01
CA ARG A 93 -11.23 4.82 -0.65
C ARG A 93 -10.38 5.61 0.32
N ASP A 94 -10.92 5.90 1.50
CA ASP A 94 -10.22 6.72 2.48
C ASP A 94 -9.10 5.93 3.18
N ILE A 95 -7.94 6.58 3.29
CA ILE A 95 -6.73 6.03 3.91
C ILE A 95 -6.20 7.02 4.92
N ARG A 96 -5.92 6.53 6.13
CA ARG A 96 -5.17 7.28 7.14
C ARG A 96 -3.68 7.05 6.91
N TYR A 97 -3.00 8.04 6.34
CA TYR A 97 -1.57 7.97 6.07
C TYR A 97 -0.75 8.33 7.32
N PHE A 98 0.44 7.73 7.42
CA PHE A 98 1.40 8.00 8.47
C PHE A 98 2.59 8.78 7.90
N PRO A 99 3.19 9.71 8.68
CA PRO A 99 4.47 10.31 8.31
C PRO A 99 5.54 9.23 8.13
N CYS A 100 6.22 9.23 6.98
CA CYS A 100 7.19 8.21 6.63
C CYS A 100 8.32 8.77 5.75
N SER A 101 9.46 8.08 5.73
CA SER A 101 10.53 8.30 4.75
C SER A 101 10.33 7.44 3.50
N GLU A 102 10.80 7.96 2.36
CA GLU A 102 10.94 7.16 1.14
C GLU A 102 12.03 6.11 1.32
N VAL A 103 11.75 4.86 0.91
CA VAL A 103 12.71 3.74 1.01
C VAL A 103 12.90 3.06 -0.34
N LYS A 104 14.12 3.02 -0.86
CA LYS A 104 14.44 2.27 -2.09
C LYS A 104 14.18 0.77 -1.88
N ILE A 105 13.67 0.09 -2.91
CA ILE A 105 13.45 -1.36 -2.83
C ILE A 105 14.76 -2.16 -2.89
N ALA A 106 15.79 -1.63 -3.56
CA ALA A 106 17.04 -2.35 -3.82
C ALA A 106 17.70 -2.96 -2.56
N PRO A 107 17.84 -2.25 -1.42
CA PRO A 107 18.41 -2.82 -0.19
C PRO A 107 17.50 -3.86 0.50
N LEU A 108 16.23 -3.96 0.10
CA LEU A 108 15.25 -4.86 0.69
C LEU A 108 15.02 -6.12 -0.17
N LEU A 109 15.56 -6.20 -1.38
CA LEU A 109 15.27 -7.29 -2.33
C LEU A 109 15.56 -8.68 -1.76
N ASP A 110 16.61 -8.85 -0.97
CA ASP A 110 16.93 -10.16 -0.35
C ASP A 110 16.18 -10.41 0.96
N ARG A 111 15.46 -9.42 1.47
CA ARG A 111 14.75 -9.52 2.76
C ARG A 111 13.28 -9.87 2.57
N LEU A 112 12.67 -9.44 1.47
CA LEU A 112 11.23 -9.62 1.22
C LEU A 112 10.95 -10.97 0.57
N SER A 113 9.97 -11.71 1.07
CA SER A 113 9.59 -13.04 0.59
C SER A 113 9.15 -13.02 -0.88
N PHE A 114 8.56 -11.92 -1.36
CA PHE A 114 8.11 -11.79 -2.75
C PHE A 114 9.22 -11.39 -3.73
N THR A 115 10.43 -11.08 -3.25
CA THR A 115 11.58 -10.71 -4.11
C THR A 115 12.81 -11.61 -3.91
N ARG A 116 13.06 -12.11 -2.69
CA ARG A 116 14.26 -12.89 -2.35
C ARG A 116 14.37 -14.12 -3.25
N GLY A 117 15.53 -14.30 -3.88
CA GLY A 117 15.82 -15.44 -4.76
C GLY A 117 15.06 -15.44 -6.10
N ASN A 118 14.27 -14.40 -6.39
CA ASN A 118 13.45 -14.32 -7.60
C ASN A 118 13.96 -13.22 -8.55
N ARG A 119 14.71 -13.59 -9.59
CA ARG A 119 15.20 -12.64 -10.62
C ARG A 119 14.08 -11.92 -11.41
N HIS A 120 12.85 -12.42 -11.36
CA HIS A 120 11.69 -11.86 -12.06
C HIS A 120 10.69 -11.19 -11.10
N TRP A 121 11.12 -10.75 -9.92
CA TRP A 121 10.28 -10.09 -8.92
C TRP A 121 9.47 -8.90 -9.48
N GLY A 122 10.02 -8.19 -10.48
CA GLY A 122 9.35 -7.09 -11.16
C GLY A 122 8.02 -7.47 -11.85
N TYR A 123 7.79 -8.74 -12.17
CA TYR A 123 6.54 -9.21 -12.75
C TYR A 123 5.36 -9.04 -11.79
N LYS A 124 5.56 -9.30 -10.49
CA LYS A 124 4.51 -9.15 -9.48
C LYS A 124 4.01 -7.71 -9.39
N LEU A 125 4.90 -6.74 -9.55
CA LEU A 125 4.58 -5.30 -9.52
C LEU A 125 3.74 -4.84 -10.71
N ARG A 126 3.78 -5.56 -11.84
CA ARG A 126 2.94 -5.25 -13.02
C ARG A 126 1.45 -5.46 -12.76
N SER A 127 1.08 -6.22 -11.74
CA SER A 127 -0.32 -6.42 -11.34
C SER A 127 -0.99 -5.13 -10.82
N GLY A 128 -0.21 -4.12 -10.44
CA GLY A 128 -0.72 -2.83 -9.95
C GLY A 128 -1.18 -2.85 -8.49
N HIS A 129 -1.62 -4.00 -7.99
CA HIS A 129 -2.09 -4.17 -6.61
C HIS A 129 -2.04 -5.65 -6.19
N PHE A 130 -1.37 -5.96 -5.09
CA PHE A 130 -1.26 -7.33 -4.57
C PHE A 130 -1.06 -7.39 -3.06
N GLU A 131 -1.39 -8.54 -2.49
CA GLU A 131 -1.23 -8.83 -1.06
C GLU A 131 0.20 -9.33 -0.76
N ILE A 132 0.72 -8.95 0.40
CA ILE A 132 2.02 -9.38 0.93
C ILE A 132 1.87 -10.01 2.31
N ALA A 133 2.87 -10.81 2.68
CA ALA A 133 2.94 -11.38 4.02
C ALA A 133 3.19 -10.29 5.07
N ARG A 134 2.75 -10.54 6.30
CA ARG A 134 2.97 -9.64 7.45
C ARG A 134 4.45 -9.31 7.67
N GLU A 135 5.33 -10.29 7.50
CA GLU A 135 6.78 -10.13 7.69
C GLU A 135 7.39 -9.14 6.68
N ASP A 136 6.93 -9.19 5.43
CA ASP A 136 7.34 -8.25 4.38
C ASP A 136 6.86 -6.84 4.72
N PHE A 137 5.60 -6.72 5.15
CA PHE A 137 5.04 -5.45 5.59
C PHE A 137 5.87 -4.85 6.73
N LEU A 138 6.16 -5.63 7.78
CA LEU A 138 6.94 -5.16 8.92
C LEU A 138 8.36 -4.73 8.50
N THR A 139 8.97 -5.45 7.56
CA THR A 139 10.30 -5.12 7.04
C THR A 139 10.28 -3.77 6.30
N ILE A 140 9.29 -3.54 5.44
CA ILE A 140 9.17 -2.28 4.68
C ILE A 140 8.78 -1.15 5.62
N ALA A 141 7.74 -1.36 6.43
CA ALA A 141 7.20 -0.36 7.35
C ALA A 141 8.24 0.08 8.39
N GLY A 142 9.05 -0.86 8.91
CA GLY A 142 10.16 -0.52 9.81
C GLY A 142 11.22 0.36 9.16
N ALA A 143 11.51 0.14 7.88
CA ALA A 143 12.42 1.01 7.12
C ALA A 143 11.81 2.40 6.85
N MET A 144 10.49 2.47 6.61
CA MET A 144 9.78 3.71 6.28
C MET A 144 9.45 4.58 7.50
N LEU A 145 9.19 3.99 8.66
CA LEU A 145 8.75 4.72 9.85
C LEU A 145 9.85 4.89 10.91
N GLY A 146 11.00 4.24 10.73
CA GLY A 146 12.09 4.22 11.69
C GLY A 146 11.74 3.52 13.01
N GLU A 147 12.69 3.56 13.96
CA GLU A 147 12.58 2.93 15.29
C GLU A 147 11.32 3.40 16.07
N ALA A 148 11.03 4.71 16.04
CA ALA A 148 9.91 5.30 16.77
C ALA A 148 8.53 4.88 16.22
N GLY A 149 8.37 4.81 14.89
CA GLY A 149 7.11 4.38 14.28
C GLY A 149 6.89 2.87 14.29
N THR A 150 7.98 2.09 14.36
CA THR A 150 7.92 0.62 14.53
C THR A 150 7.29 0.22 15.88
N LEU A 151 7.53 1.00 16.95
CA LEU A 151 6.92 0.77 18.25
C LEU A 151 5.40 1.00 18.22
N HIS A 152 4.95 2.01 17.48
CA HIS A 152 3.53 2.32 17.31
C HIS A 152 2.80 1.26 16.45
N LEU A 153 3.46 0.72 15.41
CA LEU A 153 2.96 -0.42 14.64
C LEU A 153 2.80 -1.69 15.49
N LYS A 154 3.75 -1.96 16.39
CA LYS A 154 3.68 -3.11 17.30
C LYS A 154 2.50 -3.00 18.28
N GLN A 155 2.15 -1.78 18.71
CA GLN A 155 0.98 -1.53 19.56
C GLN A 155 -0.33 -1.61 18.76
N ALA A 156 -0.37 -1.06 17.54
CA ALA A 156 -1.54 -1.08 16.66
C ALA A 156 -1.88 -2.48 16.12
N CYS A 157 -0.89 -3.33 15.84
CA CYS A 157 -1.08 -4.72 15.43
C CYS A 157 -1.22 -5.69 16.63
N GLY A 158 -1.09 -5.22 17.87
CA GLY A 158 -0.96 -6.04 19.08
C GLY A 158 -2.18 -6.07 20.00
N SER A 159 -3.23 -5.28 19.75
CA SER A 159 -4.43 -5.24 20.61
C SER A 159 -5.43 -6.35 20.27
N GLY A 160 -4.95 -7.60 20.32
CA GLY A 160 -5.73 -8.81 20.07
C GLY A 160 -5.38 -9.93 21.05
N SER A 161 -5.31 -9.62 22.34
CA SER A 161 -5.46 -10.61 23.41
C SER A 161 -5.70 -9.87 24.73
N GLY A 162 -6.88 -10.06 25.31
CA GLY A 162 -7.21 -9.47 26.60
C GLY A 162 -8.70 -9.48 26.93
N ALA A 163 -9.31 -10.67 26.96
CA ALA A 163 -10.36 -11.15 27.87
C ALA A 163 -11.01 -12.40 27.30
#